data_AF-A0A0D8XQZ0-F1
#
_entry.id   AF-A0A0D8XQZ0-F1
#
_cell.length_a   1.000
_cell.length_b   1.000
_cell.length_c   1.000
_cell.angle_alpha   90.00
_cell.angle_beta   90.00
_cell.angle_gamma   90.00
#
_symmetry.space_group_name_H-M   'P 1'
#
loop_
_entity.id
_entity.type
_entity.pdbx_description
1 polymer ?
#
loop_
_entity_poly.entity_id
_entity_poly.type
_entity_poly.pdbx_seq_one_letter_code
_entity_poly.pdbx_strand_id
1 'polypeptide(L)'
;MLFHRKSVPKQDSWEKFYAQIGSCSLYSDDRVVDDLLIDLNKATIKAVHIMDGGTQAKLVFTFANDKQAVFKPMRFGRDYESDPNHFYFSDFERHNAEIATFHLDRVLGFRRAVPTVGRIVNMTSELYDNAEKKLKKTFFISPAKNHCFVSRCDYYCDTTHAICGLPDLKEGSVQVFLPDEAVVPRRHNRSPYRRTYSKKNQLAEWQSDMNYCTEKVKVKRQYAHGRKLLDLVDLHILDYLIGNQDRHHYESFAVFENLPSYAIHLDNGRA
;
A
#
# COMPACT_ATOMS: atom_id res chain seq x y z
N MET A 1 -31.50 -25.57 -0.79
CA MET A 1 -31.14 -24.23 -0.27
C MET A 1 -30.80 -23.34 -1.45
N LEU A 2 -31.66 -22.38 -1.77
CA LEU A 2 -31.42 -21.38 -2.80
C LEU A 2 -30.32 -20.43 -2.31
N PHE A 3 -29.10 -20.58 -2.83
CA PHE A 3 -28.06 -19.56 -2.69
C PHE A 3 -28.58 -18.29 -3.34
N HIS A 4 -29.05 -17.33 -2.53
CA HIS A 4 -29.23 -15.96 -3.00
C HIS A 4 -27.85 -15.47 -3.43
N ARG A 5 -27.60 -15.43 -4.74
CA ARG A 5 -26.51 -14.63 -5.31
C ARG A 5 -26.80 -13.19 -4.91
N LYS A 6 -26.22 -12.74 -3.79
CA LYS A 6 -26.21 -11.31 -3.45
C LYS A 6 -25.60 -10.60 -4.65
N SER A 7 -26.36 -9.72 -5.31
CA SER A 7 -25.80 -8.92 -6.39
C SER A 7 -24.71 -8.05 -5.78
N VAL A 8 -23.47 -8.15 -6.29
CA VAL A 8 -22.44 -7.18 -5.95
C VAL A 8 -22.85 -5.87 -6.63
N PRO A 9 -23.12 -4.79 -5.87
CA PRO A 9 -23.39 -3.48 -6.45
C PRO A 9 -22.28 -3.07 -7.42
N LYS A 10 -22.61 -2.29 -8.45
CA LYS A 10 -21.67 -1.80 -9.49
C LYS A 10 -21.97 -0.34 -9.85
N GLN A 11 -22.33 0.45 -8.85
CA GLN A 11 -22.81 1.82 -9.00
C GLN A 11 -21.67 2.79 -9.33
N ASP A 12 -20.47 2.51 -8.81
CA ASP A 12 -19.26 3.30 -9.03
C ASP A 12 -18.06 2.43 -9.45
N SER A 13 -16.93 3.07 -9.77
CA SER A 13 -15.70 2.40 -10.21
C SER A 13 -15.06 1.54 -9.11
N TRP A 14 -15.20 1.88 -7.83
CA TRP A 14 -14.76 1.05 -6.70
C TRP A 14 -15.53 -0.27 -6.68
N GLU A 15 -16.86 -0.20 -6.75
CA GLU A 15 -17.72 -1.37 -6.75
C GLU A 15 -17.51 -2.28 -7.97
N LYS A 16 -17.30 -1.68 -9.15
CA LYS A 16 -16.91 -2.42 -10.36
C LYS A 16 -15.57 -3.12 -10.17
N PHE A 17 -14.57 -2.45 -9.60
CA PHE A 17 -13.27 -3.04 -9.27
C PHE A 17 -13.42 -4.19 -8.26
N TYR A 18 -14.13 -3.98 -7.14
CA TYR A 18 -14.36 -5.02 -6.13
C TYR A 18 -15.07 -6.25 -6.71
N ALA A 19 -16.05 -6.05 -7.59
CA ALA A 19 -16.75 -7.14 -8.26
C ALA A 19 -15.88 -7.93 -9.26
N GLN A 20 -14.74 -7.37 -9.69
CA GLN A 20 -13.80 -8.02 -10.61
C GLN A 20 -12.62 -8.69 -9.91
N ILE A 21 -12.48 -8.55 -8.58
CA ILE A 21 -11.43 -9.24 -7.83
C ILE A 21 -11.57 -10.75 -8.06
N GLY A 22 -10.57 -11.33 -8.72
CA GLY A 22 -10.56 -12.73 -9.13
C GLY A 22 -9.74 -13.60 -8.19
N SER A 23 -9.82 -14.92 -8.39
CA SER A 23 -9.07 -15.92 -7.63
C SER A 23 -7.59 -16.04 -8.03
N CYS A 24 -7.18 -15.41 -9.14
CA CYS A 24 -5.80 -15.48 -9.66
C CYS A 24 -5.13 -14.12 -9.89
N SER A 25 -5.91 -13.04 -9.95
CA SER A 25 -5.43 -11.66 -10.12
C SER A 25 -6.39 -10.71 -9.41
N LEU A 26 -5.90 -9.53 -9.05
CA LEU A 26 -6.69 -8.51 -8.36
C LEU A 26 -7.63 -7.77 -9.35
N TYR A 27 -7.20 -7.65 -10.61
CA TYR A 27 -7.99 -7.12 -11.71
C TYR A 27 -7.60 -7.80 -13.02
N SER A 28 -8.42 -7.61 -14.06
CA SER A 28 -8.18 -8.15 -15.40
C SER A 28 -8.59 -7.21 -16.54
N ASP A 29 -9.48 -6.25 -16.28
CA ASP A 29 -9.90 -5.23 -17.24
C ASP A 29 -9.20 -3.90 -16.93
N ASP A 30 -8.27 -3.50 -17.79
CA ASP A 30 -7.54 -2.25 -17.63
C ASP A 30 -8.46 -1.02 -17.68
N ARG A 31 -9.59 -1.09 -18.40
CA ARG A 31 -10.53 0.04 -18.49
C ARG A 31 -11.20 0.33 -17.15
N VAL A 32 -11.65 -0.72 -16.44
CA VAL A 32 -12.27 -0.56 -15.12
C VAL A 32 -11.27 0.01 -14.12
N VAL A 33 -10.01 -0.42 -14.21
CA VAL A 33 -8.97 0.12 -13.34
C VAL A 33 -8.64 1.57 -13.71
N ASP A 34 -8.51 1.90 -14.99
CA ASP A 34 -8.17 3.25 -15.42
C ASP A 34 -9.30 4.25 -15.08
N ASP A 35 -10.57 3.85 -15.20
CA ASP A 35 -11.71 4.63 -14.70
C ASP A 35 -11.61 4.87 -13.17
N LEU A 36 -11.26 3.84 -12.40
CA LEU A 36 -11.02 3.96 -10.96
C LEU A 36 -9.85 4.90 -10.64
N LEU A 37 -8.75 4.85 -11.40
CA LEU A 37 -7.61 5.76 -11.20
C LEU A 37 -8.01 7.22 -11.47
N ILE A 38 -8.83 7.46 -12.49
CA ILE A 38 -9.38 8.80 -12.78
C ILE A 38 -10.23 9.28 -11.60
N ASP A 39 -11.11 8.42 -11.07
CA ASP A 39 -11.97 8.80 -9.96
C ASP A 39 -11.18 9.02 -8.66
N LEU A 40 -10.18 8.20 -8.34
CA LEU A 40 -9.28 8.40 -7.20
C LEU A 40 -8.58 9.77 -7.27
N ASN A 41 -8.21 10.21 -8.47
CA ASN A 41 -7.57 11.50 -8.70
C ASN A 41 -8.55 12.68 -8.55
N LYS A 42 -9.80 12.54 -9.02
CA LYS A 42 -10.74 13.67 -9.17
C LYS A 42 -11.86 13.74 -8.15
N ALA A 43 -12.22 12.63 -7.50
CA ALA A 43 -13.36 12.57 -6.60
C ALA A 43 -13.20 13.56 -5.44
N THR A 44 -14.29 14.23 -5.08
CA THR A 44 -14.33 15.17 -3.97
C THR A 44 -14.08 14.45 -2.64
N ILE A 45 -13.10 14.92 -1.89
CA ILE A 45 -12.80 14.42 -0.54
C ILE A 45 -13.84 14.98 0.43
N LYS A 46 -14.54 14.08 1.13
CA LYS A 46 -15.57 14.40 2.13
C LYS A 46 -15.00 14.44 3.54
N ALA A 47 -14.07 13.54 3.85
CA ALA A 47 -13.42 13.46 5.16
C ALA A 47 -12.01 12.89 5.05
N VAL A 48 -11.14 13.29 5.97
CA VAL A 48 -9.75 12.81 6.08
C VAL A 48 -9.48 12.35 7.51
N HIS A 49 -9.05 11.10 7.64
CA HIS A 49 -8.69 10.48 8.91
C HIS A 49 -7.24 10.02 8.92
N ILE A 50 -6.63 9.94 10.09
CA ILE A 50 -5.37 9.23 10.28
C ILE A 50 -5.65 7.74 10.12
N MET A 51 -4.90 7.06 9.26
CA MET A 51 -5.02 5.62 9.11
C MET A 51 -4.50 4.93 10.37
N ASP A 52 -5.36 4.17 11.03
CA ASP A 52 -4.96 3.29 12.11
C ASP A 52 -4.30 2.04 11.48
N GLY A 53 -3.10 1.67 11.92
CA GLY A 53 -2.36 0.52 11.38
C GLY A 53 -1.31 0.92 10.33
N GLY A 54 -0.08 1.14 10.79
CA GLY A 54 1.09 1.51 9.98
C GLY A 54 2.11 2.26 10.84
N THR A 55 3.36 2.31 10.39
CA THR A 55 4.43 2.99 11.14
C THR A 55 4.63 4.44 10.71
N GLN A 56 4.49 4.76 9.42
CA GLN A 56 4.69 6.10 8.86
C GLN A 56 3.35 6.83 8.58
N ALA A 57 3.42 8.12 8.28
CA ALA A 57 2.25 8.97 8.06
C ALA A 57 1.43 8.51 6.84
N LYS A 58 0.21 8.01 7.11
CA LYS A 58 -0.78 7.60 6.10
C LYS A 58 -2.14 8.17 6.51
N LEU A 59 -2.91 8.65 5.54
CA LEU A 59 -4.26 9.16 5.76
C LEU A 59 -5.27 8.29 5.03
N VAL A 60 -6.50 8.22 5.54
CA VAL A 60 -7.65 7.65 4.84
C VAL A 60 -8.48 8.80 4.30
N PHE A 61 -8.70 8.80 2.99
CA PHE A 61 -9.68 9.65 2.33
C PHE A 61 -11.01 8.91 2.29
N THR A 62 -12.07 9.58 2.72
CA THR A 62 -13.45 9.20 2.41
C THR A 62 -13.96 10.20 1.37
N PHE A 63 -14.43 9.71 0.23
CA PHE A 63 -14.94 10.55 -0.87
C PHE A 63 -16.44 10.83 -0.72
N ALA A 64 -16.97 11.72 -1.56
CA ALA A 64 -18.38 12.10 -1.54
C ALA A 64 -19.36 10.92 -1.77
N ASN A 65 -18.92 9.87 -2.46
CA ASN A 65 -19.67 8.62 -2.66
C ASN A 65 -19.45 7.58 -1.53
N ASP A 66 -18.89 8.02 -0.39
CA ASP A 66 -18.57 7.21 0.80
C ASP A 66 -17.56 6.06 0.55
N LYS A 67 -16.93 6.02 -0.62
CA LYS A 67 -15.80 5.12 -0.90
C LYS A 67 -14.51 5.69 -0.32
N GLN A 68 -13.52 4.81 -0.12
CA GLN A 68 -12.29 5.16 0.58
C GLN A 68 -11.03 4.89 -0.24
N ALA A 69 -9.96 5.59 0.12
CA ALA A 69 -8.61 5.37 -0.37
C ALA A 69 -7.57 5.67 0.71
N VAL A 70 -6.40 5.05 0.59
CA VAL A 70 -5.20 5.36 1.38
C VAL A 70 -4.40 6.43 0.67
N PHE A 71 -4.08 7.51 1.38
CA PHE A 71 -3.22 8.59 0.92
C PHE A 71 -1.87 8.54 1.62
N LYS A 72 -0.79 8.52 0.83
CA LYS A 72 0.59 8.70 1.34
C LYS A 72 1.18 10.00 0.76
N PRO A 73 1.55 10.97 1.60
CA PRO A 73 2.02 12.28 1.13
C PRO A 73 3.45 12.22 0.56
N MET A 74 3.72 13.08 -0.43
CA MET A 74 5.07 13.33 -0.91
C MET A 74 5.93 14.00 0.16
N ARG A 75 7.12 13.41 0.38
CA ARG A 75 8.15 13.92 1.29
C ARG A 75 9.31 14.59 0.55
N PHE A 76 10.07 13.82 -0.22
CA PHE A 76 11.25 14.28 -0.96
C PHE A 76 10.99 14.39 -2.47
N GLY A 77 11.86 15.10 -3.19
CA GLY A 77 11.89 15.14 -4.65
C GLY A 77 12.22 13.78 -5.27
N ARG A 78 12.01 13.63 -6.58
CA ARG A 78 12.22 12.36 -7.29
C ARG A 78 13.69 11.91 -7.30
N ASP A 79 14.62 12.85 -7.27
CA ASP A 79 16.06 12.59 -7.31
C ASP A 79 16.66 12.30 -5.93
N TYR A 80 15.85 12.27 -4.87
CA TYR A 80 16.33 11.90 -3.54
C TYR A 80 16.58 10.39 -3.48
N GLU A 81 17.81 10.02 -3.12
CA GLU A 81 18.20 8.64 -2.85
C GLU A 81 18.30 8.38 -1.35
N SER A 82 17.94 7.16 -0.93
CA SER A 82 18.09 6.74 0.46
C SER A 82 19.55 6.77 0.88
N ASP A 83 19.83 7.28 2.10
CA ASP A 83 21.18 7.27 2.66
C ASP A 83 21.74 5.83 2.69
N PRO A 84 22.94 5.57 2.17
CA PRO A 84 23.55 4.23 2.19
C PRO A 84 23.70 3.62 3.60
N ASN A 85 23.71 4.45 4.65
CA ASN A 85 23.76 4.01 6.05
C ASN A 85 22.37 3.68 6.63
N HIS A 86 21.28 4.02 5.94
CA HIS A 86 19.94 3.67 6.38
C HIS A 86 19.67 2.18 6.13
N PHE A 87 19.25 1.49 7.18
CA PHE A 87 18.66 0.16 7.04
C PHE A 87 17.26 0.26 6.43
N TYR A 88 16.79 -0.82 5.80
CA TYR A 88 15.44 -0.98 5.24
C TYR A 88 14.30 -0.64 6.22
N PHE A 89 14.50 -0.77 7.54
CA PHE A 89 13.50 -0.39 8.55
C PHE A 89 13.55 1.09 8.98
N SER A 90 14.58 1.83 8.56
CA SER A 90 14.73 3.27 8.80
C SER A 90 14.32 4.12 7.60
N ASP A 91 14.14 3.50 6.43
CA ASP A 91 13.85 4.22 5.19
C ASP A 91 12.47 4.88 5.21
N PHE A 92 12.39 6.09 4.65
CA PHE A 92 11.14 6.84 4.50
C PHE A 92 10.35 6.28 3.33
N GLU A 93 9.03 6.12 3.51
CA GLU A 93 8.16 5.75 2.40
C GLU A 93 8.12 6.88 1.35
N ARG A 94 8.13 6.47 0.07
CA ARG A 94 8.03 7.29 -1.13
C ARG A 94 6.67 7.04 -1.78
N HIS A 95 5.84 8.07 -1.89
CA HIS A 95 4.51 7.94 -2.49
C HIS A 95 4.59 7.55 -3.97
N ASN A 96 5.58 8.07 -4.69
CA ASN A 96 5.80 7.75 -6.10
C ASN A 96 6.20 6.29 -6.32
N ALA A 97 6.81 5.64 -5.32
CA ALA A 97 7.18 4.24 -5.39
C ALA A 97 5.94 3.32 -5.39
N GLU A 98 4.89 3.67 -4.63
CA GLU A 98 3.61 2.95 -4.67
C GLU A 98 2.96 3.03 -6.06
N ILE A 99 2.96 4.22 -6.66
CA ILE A 99 2.41 4.46 -8.00
C ILE A 99 3.22 3.66 -9.04
N ALA A 100 4.54 3.83 -9.06
CA ALA A 100 5.42 3.19 -10.04
C ALA A 100 5.33 1.66 -9.96
N THR A 101 5.29 1.10 -8.74
CA THR A 101 5.23 -0.35 -8.54
C THR A 101 3.90 -0.93 -9.01
N PHE A 102 2.77 -0.23 -8.79
CA PHE A 102 1.48 -0.64 -9.36
C PHE A 102 1.53 -0.71 -10.90
N HIS A 103 2.16 0.27 -11.56
CA HIS A 103 2.32 0.24 -13.01
C HIS A 103 3.28 -0.86 -13.48
N LEU A 104 4.40 -1.08 -12.78
CA LEU A 104 5.34 -2.15 -13.10
C LEU A 104 4.67 -3.54 -12.95
N ASP A 105 3.88 -3.75 -11.90
CA ASP A 105 3.07 -4.96 -11.71
C ASP A 105 2.14 -5.23 -12.90
N ARG A 106 1.51 -4.17 -13.44
CA ARG A 106 0.69 -4.25 -14.66
C ARG A 106 1.54 -4.62 -15.88
N VAL A 107 2.70 -3.99 -16.07
CA VAL A 107 3.62 -4.23 -17.19
C VAL A 107 4.16 -5.66 -17.20
N LEU A 108 4.48 -6.21 -16.02
CA LEU A 108 4.93 -7.59 -15.86
C LEU A 108 3.79 -8.61 -16.01
N GLY A 109 2.54 -8.16 -16.17
CA GLY A 109 1.38 -9.02 -16.35
C GLY A 109 0.92 -9.72 -15.07
N PHE A 110 1.44 -9.32 -13.89
CA PHE A 110 1.02 -9.91 -12.61
C PHE A 110 -0.41 -9.52 -12.26
N ARG A 111 -0.75 -8.22 -12.37
CA ARG A 111 -2.07 -7.67 -12.05
C ARG A 111 -2.54 -8.03 -10.63
N ARG A 112 -1.61 -7.97 -9.68
CA ARG A 112 -1.80 -8.30 -8.25
C ARG A 112 -1.50 -7.13 -7.31
N ALA A 113 -1.02 -6.01 -7.84
CA ALA A 113 -0.88 -4.75 -7.10
C ALA A 113 -2.19 -3.96 -7.06
N VAL A 114 -2.40 -3.21 -5.98
CA VAL A 114 -3.61 -2.43 -5.75
C VAL A 114 -3.60 -1.13 -6.57
N PRO A 115 -4.70 -0.77 -7.26
CA PRO A 115 -4.80 0.46 -8.04
C PRO A 115 -4.36 1.70 -7.27
N THR A 116 -3.33 2.38 -7.79
CA THR A 116 -2.70 3.53 -7.15
C THR A 116 -2.44 4.64 -8.16
N VAL A 117 -2.87 5.87 -7.86
CA VAL A 117 -2.70 7.05 -8.73
C VAL A 117 -2.01 8.19 -7.98
N GLY A 118 -1.35 9.10 -8.70
CA GLY A 118 -0.90 10.38 -8.13
C GLY A 118 -2.05 11.38 -8.03
N ARG A 119 -2.07 12.18 -6.95
CA ARG A 119 -3.00 13.30 -6.78
C ARG A 119 -2.28 14.46 -6.10
N ILE A 120 -2.49 15.67 -6.63
CA ILE A 120 -2.10 16.91 -5.96
C ILE A 120 -3.34 17.41 -5.21
N VAL A 121 -3.21 17.61 -3.90
CA VAL A 121 -4.30 18.11 -3.05
C VAL A 121 -3.98 19.49 -2.51
N ASN A 122 -5.01 20.33 -2.36
CA ASN A 122 -4.92 21.55 -1.58
C ASN A 122 -4.97 21.23 -0.09
N MET A 123 -3.89 21.55 0.63
CA MET A 123 -3.75 21.24 2.06
C MET A 123 -4.76 21.95 2.95
N THR A 124 -5.32 23.07 2.50
CA THR A 124 -6.35 23.80 3.23
C THR A 124 -7.72 23.20 2.95
N SER A 125 -8.20 23.29 1.70
CA SER A 125 -9.57 22.97 1.35
C SER A 125 -9.86 21.46 1.25
N GLU A 126 -8.86 20.65 0.91
CA GLU A 126 -9.05 19.20 0.75
C GLU A 126 -8.58 18.40 1.96
N LEU A 127 -7.55 18.88 2.68
CA LEU A 127 -7.04 18.20 3.88
C LEU A 127 -7.54 18.84 5.18
N TYR A 128 -7.10 20.06 5.53
CA TYR A 128 -7.36 20.66 6.83
C TYR A 128 -8.86 20.87 7.13
N ASP A 129 -9.62 21.33 6.14
CA ASP A 129 -11.05 21.58 6.31
C ASP A 129 -11.86 20.29 6.50
N ASN A 130 -11.43 19.21 5.86
CA ASN A 130 -12.07 17.88 5.93
C ASN A 130 -11.43 16.94 6.98
N ALA A 131 -10.39 17.38 7.68
CA ALA A 131 -9.66 16.56 8.64
C ALA A 131 -10.44 16.35 9.94
N GLU A 132 -10.36 15.15 10.48
CA GLU A 132 -10.82 14.87 11.83
C GLU A 132 -10.09 15.70 12.90
N LYS A 133 -10.72 15.91 14.06
CA LYS A 133 -10.21 16.79 15.11
C LYS A 133 -8.78 16.45 15.57
N LYS A 134 -8.41 15.17 15.65
CA LYS A 134 -7.07 14.74 16.09
C LYS A 134 -5.99 15.10 15.05
N LEU A 135 -6.31 14.97 13.76
CA LEU A 135 -5.43 15.34 12.65
C LEU A 135 -5.33 16.86 12.49
N LYS A 136 -6.47 17.56 12.53
CA LYS A 136 -6.57 19.02 12.36
C LYS A 136 -5.68 19.80 13.33
N LYS A 137 -5.55 19.32 14.57
CA LYS A 137 -4.66 19.88 15.60
C LYS A 137 -3.17 19.76 15.30
N THR A 138 -2.77 18.97 14.32
CA THR A 138 -1.37 18.75 13.95
C THR A 138 -0.91 19.65 12.79
N PHE A 139 -1.81 20.47 12.25
CA PHE A 139 -1.48 21.45 11.22
C PHE A 139 -0.85 22.70 11.82
N PHE A 140 0.11 23.27 11.11
CA PHE A 140 0.79 24.51 11.48
C PHE A 140 1.38 25.20 10.23
N ILE A 141 1.85 26.43 10.41
CA ILE A 141 2.56 27.20 9.38
C ILE A 141 4.05 27.21 9.73
N SER A 142 4.90 26.81 8.78
CA SER A 142 6.35 26.81 8.98
C SER A 142 6.92 28.25 9.03
N PRO A 143 8.17 28.45 9.51
CA PRO A 143 8.85 29.74 9.42
C PRO A 143 8.93 30.30 7.98
N ALA A 144 9.00 29.40 6.99
CA ALA A 144 8.98 29.71 5.56
C ALA A 144 7.56 29.96 4.99
N LYS A 145 6.53 30.03 5.85
CA LYS A 145 5.13 30.30 5.49
C LYS A 145 4.45 29.20 4.67
N ASN A 146 4.94 27.97 4.74
CA ASN A 146 4.29 26.81 4.13
C ASN A 146 3.28 26.17 5.08
N HIS A 147 2.19 25.64 4.53
CA HIS A 147 1.24 24.81 5.29
C HIS A 147 1.86 23.44 5.55
N CYS A 148 1.84 22.99 6.80
CA CYS A 148 2.42 21.72 7.22
C CYS A 148 1.47 20.94 8.12
N PHE A 149 1.62 19.61 8.17
CA PHE A 149 0.99 18.77 9.19
C PHE A 149 1.96 17.69 9.69
N VAL A 150 1.79 17.29 10.96
CA VAL A 150 2.57 16.20 11.57
C VAL A 150 1.87 14.84 11.44
N SER A 151 0.52 14.81 11.55
CA SER A 151 -0.26 13.58 11.76
C SER A 151 0.09 12.87 13.09
N ARG A 152 -0.26 11.59 13.23
CA ARG A 152 0.11 10.72 14.35
C ARG A 152 0.45 9.33 13.83
N CYS A 153 1.67 8.88 14.10
CA CYS A 153 2.19 7.56 13.74
C CYS A 153 3.45 7.26 14.58
N ASP A 154 3.94 6.02 14.53
CA ASP A 154 5.06 5.57 15.35
C ASP A 154 6.44 6.06 14.86
N TYR A 155 6.59 6.26 13.54
CA TYR A 155 7.86 6.63 12.90
C TYR A 155 7.77 8.03 12.31
N TYR A 156 8.57 8.95 12.88
CA TYR A 156 8.82 10.27 12.31
C TYR A 156 7.55 11.12 12.08
N CYS A 157 6.49 10.90 12.86
CA CYS A 157 5.37 11.85 13.00
C CYS A 157 5.69 12.86 14.10
N ASP A 158 6.69 13.70 13.85
CA ASP A 158 7.10 14.82 14.70
C ASP A 158 7.24 16.12 13.88
N THR A 159 7.44 17.25 14.55
CA THR A 159 7.54 18.56 13.90
C THR A 159 8.73 18.65 12.93
N THR A 160 9.85 17.97 13.22
CA THR A 160 11.06 17.99 12.40
C THR A 160 10.82 17.31 11.05
N HIS A 161 10.01 16.25 11.05
CA HIS A 161 9.70 15.45 9.87
C HIS A 161 8.28 15.72 9.32
N ALA A 162 7.68 16.85 9.67
CA ALA A 162 6.36 17.24 9.21
C ALA A 162 6.28 17.30 7.67
N ILE A 163 5.09 17.02 7.14
CA ILE A 163 4.81 17.13 5.71
C ILE A 163 4.38 18.57 5.41
N CYS A 164 5.14 19.26 4.57
CA CYS A 164 4.89 20.65 4.20
C CYS A 164 4.63 20.82 2.70
N GLY A 165 3.67 21.66 2.33
CA GLY A 165 3.41 22.08 0.95
C GLY A 165 4.38 23.17 0.46
N LEU A 166 4.11 23.70 -0.73
CA LEU A 166 4.80 24.86 -1.29
C LEU A 166 3.87 25.77 -2.11
N PRO A 167 3.14 26.72 -1.48
CA PRO A 167 2.97 26.83 -0.03
C PRO A 167 1.92 25.86 0.53
N ASP A 168 0.87 25.55 -0.24
CA ASP A 168 -0.35 24.87 0.23
C ASP A 168 -0.77 23.69 -0.65
N LEU A 169 -0.04 23.39 -1.73
CA LEU A 169 -0.24 22.17 -2.52
C LEU A 169 0.63 21.04 -2.01
N LYS A 170 0.08 19.83 -2.00
CA LYS A 170 0.82 18.61 -1.64
C LYS A 170 0.45 17.47 -2.58
N GLU A 171 1.44 16.96 -3.30
CA GLU A 171 1.32 15.70 -4.03
C GLU A 171 1.29 14.51 -3.06
N GLY A 172 0.62 13.43 -3.43
CA GLY A 172 0.73 12.12 -2.79
C GLY A 172 0.15 11.01 -3.65
N SER A 173 0.33 9.78 -3.21
CA SER A 173 -0.27 8.60 -3.83
C SER A 173 -1.62 8.33 -3.20
N VAL A 174 -2.62 8.06 -4.02
CA VAL A 174 -3.99 7.67 -3.62
C VAL A 174 -4.22 6.24 -4.12
N GLN A 175 -4.29 5.30 -3.18
CA GLN A 175 -4.52 3.88 -3.45
C GLN A 175 -5.93 3.50 -3.02
N VAL A 176 -6.69 2.80 -3.87
CA VAL A 176 -8.04 2.34 -3.51
C VAL A 176 -7.99 1.50 -2.23
N PHE A 177 -8.94 1.70 -1.32
CA PHE A 177 -9.05 0.84 -0.14
C PHE A 177 -9.43 -0.58 -0.57
N LEU A 178 -8.90 -1.61 0.09
CA LEU A 178 -9.38 -2.97 -0.17
C LEU A 178 -10.83 -3.13 0.34
N PRO A 179 -11.60 -4.10 -0.19
CA PRO A 179 -12.94 -4.35 0.32
C PRO A 179 -12.92 -4.61 1.83
N ASP A 180 -14.00 -4.24 2.51
CA ASP A 180 -14.16 -4.41 3.95
C ASP A 180 -13.83 -5.85 4.37
N GLU A 181 -12.98 -5.99 5.39
CA GLU A 181 -12.49 -7.27 5.88
C GLU A 181 -13.60 -8.15 6.47
N ALA A 182 -14.70 -7.55 6.94
CA ALA A 182 -15.89 -8.28 7.36
C ALA A 182 -16.60 -8.99 6.19
N VAL A 183 -16.41 -8.50 4.96
CA VAL A 183 -17.01 -9.06 3.74
C VAL A 183 -16.00 -9.91 2.97
N VAL A 184 -14.77 -9.43 2.84
CA VAL A 184 -13.68 -10.09 2.11
C VAL A 184 -12.48 -10.23 3.06
N PRO A 185 -12.45 -11.29 3.89
CA PRO A 185 -11.41 -11.45 4.89
C PRO A 185 -10.03 -11.62 4.24
N ARG A 186 -8.99 -11.14 4.93
CA ARG A 186 -7.60 -11.25 4.48
C ARG A 186 -6.77 -12.07 5.47
N ARG A 187 -5.67 -12.62 4.98
CA ARG A 187 -4.68 -13.35 5.79
C ARG A 187 -3.35 -12.61 5.72
N HIS A 188 -2.79 -12.32 6.88
CA HIS A 188 -1.44 -11.79 7.02
C HIS A 188 -0.46 -12.96 7.24
N ASN A 189 0.51 -13.11 6.33
CA ASN A 189 1.45 -14.21 6.37
C ASN A 189 2.86 -13.67 6.56
N ARG A 190 3.63 -14.24 7.50
CA ARG A 190 5.05 -13.93 7.67
C ARG A 190 5.86 -14.50 6.51
N SER A 191 6.68 -13.66 5.87
CA SER A 191 7.58 -14.10 4.80
C SER A 191 8.64 -15.08 5.35
N PRO A 192 8.94 -16.20 4.67
CA PRO A 192 10.06 -17.06 5.03
C PRO A 192 11.41 -16.37 4.76
N TYR A 193 11.44 -15.35 3.89
CA TYR A 193 12.61 -14.52 3.61
C TYR A 193 12.55 -13.17 4.35
N ARG A 194 11.79 -13.09 5.45
CA ARG A 194 11.78 -11.90 6.30
C ARG A 194 13.20 -11.63 6.81
N ARG A 195 13.64 -10.38 6.71
CA ARG A 195 14.91 -9.90 7.27
C ARG A 195 14.90 -9.88 8.81
N THR A 196 16.03 -9.58 9.42
CA THR A 196 16.18 -9.61 10.88
C THR A 196 15.54 -8.41 11.59
N TYR A 197 15.49 -7.24 10.94
CA TYR A 197 15.09 -5.97 11.55
C TYR A 197 15.94 -5.62 12.78
N SER A 198 17.25 -5.87 12.68
CA SER A 198 18.21 -5.62 13.77
C SER A 198 19.49 -5.02 13.22
N LYS A 199 20.03 -4.02 13.94
CA LYS A 199 21.35 -3.42 13.66
C LYS A 199 22.50 -4.31 14.12
N LYS A 200 22.25 -5.27 15.02
CA LYS A 200 23.27 -6.16 15.60
C LYS A 200 23.40 -7.44 14.79
N ASN A 201 22.29 -8.18 14.67
CA ASN A 201 22.23 -9.43 13.93
C ASN A 201 21.65 -9.15 12.55
N GLN A 202 22.50 -8.78 11.60
CA GLN A 202 22.07 -8.27 10.29
C GLN A 202 21.83 -9.36 9.23
N LEU A 203 22.34 -10.56 9.47
CA LEU A 203 22.19 -11.71 8.58
C LEU A 203 21.11 -12.65 9.12
N ALA A 204 20.02 -12.81 8.36
CA ALA A 204 19.07 -13.89 8.56
C ALA A 204 19.64 -15.21 8.01
N GLU A 205 19.12 -16.34 8.48
CA GLU A 205 19.55 -17.68 8.05
C GLU A 205 19.55 -17.83 6.52
N TRP A 206 18.50 -17.33 5.85
CA TRP A 206 18.37 -17.38 4.39
C TRP A 206 19.42 -16.54 3.64
N GLN A 207 20.09 -15.59 4.32
CA GLN A 207 21.17 -14.79 3.72
C GLN A 207 22.53 -15.50 3.80
N SER A 208 22.67 -16.51 4.67
CA SER A 208 23.90 -17.26 4.87
C SER A 208 23.86 -18.70 4.35
N ASP A 209 22.67 -19.30 4.28
CA ASP A 209 22.48 -20.69 3.87
C ASP A 209 21.88 -20.78 2.45
N MET A 210 22.69 -21.23 1.50
CA MET A 210 22.26 -21.44 0.11
C MET A 210 21.23 -22.56 -0.05
N ASN A 211 21.15 -23.50 0.90
CA ASN A 211 20.18 -24.58 0.90
C ASN A 211 18.86 -24.22 1.62
N TYR A 212 18.75 -23.00 2.17
CA TYR A 212 17.60 -22.57 2.96
C TYR A 212 16.24 -22.84 2.29
N CYS A 213 16.14 -22.59 0.98
CA CYS A 213 14.90 -22.86 0.24
C CYS A 213 14.54 -24.34 0.26
N THR A 214 15.51 -25.21 -0.05
CA THR A 214 15.34 -26.66 -0.10
C THR A 214 15.02 -27.22 1.28
N GLU A 215 15.78 -26.81 2.30
CA GLU A 215 15.72 -27.43 3.63
C GLU A 215 14.67 -26.82 4.57
N LYS A 216 14.34 -25.53 4.41
CA LYS A 216 13.46 -24.80 5.36
C LYS A 216 12.17 -24.26 4.75
N VAL A 217 12.13 -24.03 3.44
CA VAL A 217 10.96 -23.44 2.77
C VAL A 217 10.11 -24.51 2.08
N LYS A 218 10.68 -25.25 1.12
CA LYS A 218 9.98 -26.28 0.32
C LYS A 218 9.38 -27.40 1.18
N VAL A 219 9.98 -27.72 2.32
CA VAL A 219 9.47 -28.74 3.25
C VAL A 219 8.26 -28.28 4.07
N LYS A 220 7.97 -26.97 4.14
CA LYS A 220 6.84 -26.47 4.91
C LYS A 220 5.54 -26.75 4.16
N ARG A 221 4.54 -27.31 4.85
CA ARG A 221 3.22 -27.66 4.31
C ARG A 221 2.60 -26.58 3.41
N GLN A 222 2.72 -25.31 3.79
CA GLN A 222 2.14 -24.18 3.05
C GLN A 222 2.86 -23.81 1.74
N TYR A 223 4.08 -24.30 1.51
CA TYR A 223 4.89 -24.05 0.31
C TYR A 223 5.22 -25.31 -0.48
N ALA A 224 5.02 -26.49 0.11
CA ALA A 224 5.33 -27.78 -0.52
C ALA A 224 4.49 -28.06 -1.78
N HIS A 225 3.24 -27.58 -1.82
CA HIS A 225 2.31 -27.78 -2.93
C HIS A 225 1.52 -26.52 -3.22
N GLY A 226 1.06 -26.39 -4.48
CA GLY A 226 0.28 -25.26 -4.96
C GLY A 226 1.13 -24.07 -5.40
N ARG A 227 0.50 -22.89 -5.47
CA ARG A 227 1.11 -21.68 -6.06
C ARG A 227 1.95 -20.84 -5.09
N LYS A 228 1.84 -21.05 -3.78
CA LYS A 228 2.37 -20.10 -2.77
C LYS A 228 3.87 -19.84 -2.88
N LEU A 229 4.66 -20.85 -3.25
CA LEU A 229 6.11 -20.68 -3.48
C LEU A 229 6.41 -19.93 -4.77
N LEU A 230 5.61 -20.14 -5.83
CA LEU A 230 5.73 -19.39 -7.08
C LEU A 230 5.31 -17.93 -6.90
N ASP A 231 4.22 -17.68 -6.18
CA ASP A 231 3.78 -16.32 -5.84
C ASP A 231 4.85 -15.57 -5.05
N LEU A 232 5.58 -16.26 -4.16
CA LEU A 232 6.70 -15.70 -3.41
C LEU A 232 7.86 -15.33 -4.35
N VAL A 233 8.18 -16.18 -5.33
CA VAL A 233 9.23 -15.89 -6.33
C VAL A 233 8.83 -14.69 -7.19
N ASP A 234 7.61 -14.64 -7.72
CA ASP A 234 7.11 -13.50 -8.49
C ASP A 234 7.19 -12.19 -7.69
N LEU A 235 6.75 -12.22 -6.42
CA LEU A 235 6.80 -11.06 -5.53
C LEU A 235 8.23 -10.60 -5.27
N HIS A 236 9.16 -11.53 -5.08
CA HIS A 236 10.57 -11.21 -4.89
C HIS A 236 11.28 -10.75 -6.18
N ILE A 237 10.82 -11.18 -7.36
CA ILE A 237 11.27 -10.63 -8.66
C ILE A 237 10.84 -9.17 -8.77
N LEU A 238 9.57 -8.87 -8.46
CA LEU A 238 9.07 -7.49 -8.40
C LEU A 238 9.89 -6.65 -7.42
N ASP A 239 10.02 -7.13 -6.18
CA ASP A 239 10.76 -6.43 -5.12
C ASP A 239 12.23 -6.22 -5.48
N TYR A 240 12.87 -7.15 -6.18
CA TYR A 240 14.26 -6.98 -6.66
C TYR A 240 14.38 -5.89 -7.73
N LEU A 241 13.47 -5.86 -8.72
CA LEU A 241 13.49 -4.86 -9.79
C LEU A 241 13.32 -3.44 -9.26
N ILE A 242 12.55 -3.27 -8.19
CA ILE A 242 12.25 -1.97 -7.59
C ILE A 242 13.13 -1.65 -6.39
N GLY A 243 14.01 -2.56 -5.96
CA GLY A 243 14.86 -2.35 -4.78
C GLY A 243 14.15 -2.44 -3.42
N ASN A 244 12.92 -2.96 -3.35
CA ASN A 244 12.17 -3.08 -2.11
C ASN A 244 12.75 -4.16 -1.20
N GLN A 245 13.22 -3.75 -0.03
CA GLN A 245 13.81 -4.65 0.96
C GLN A 245 12.88 -4.99 2.13
N ASP A 246 11.68 -4.40 2.20
CA ASP A 246 10.82 -4.41 3.38
C ASP A 246 9.69 -5.47 3.33
N ARG A 247 9.85 -6.51 2.49
CA ARG A 247 8.87 -7.61 2.34
C ARG A 247 8.86 -8.58 3.52
N HIS A 248 8.54 -8.11 4.73
CA HIS A 248 8.46 -8.94 5.93
C HIS A 248 7.21 -9.81 6.02
N HIS A 249 6.14 -9.37 5.35
CA HIS A 249 4.83 -9.99 5.35
C HIS A 249 4.24 -9.87 3.95
N TYR A 250 3.26 -10.73 3.66
CA TYR A 250 2.41 -10.61 2.49
C TYR A 250 0.97 -10.91 2.89
N GLU A 251 0.04 -10.21 2.24
CA GLU A 251 -1.41 -10.40 2.44
C GLU A 251 -1.99 -11.25 1.32
N SER A 252 -3.07 -11.95 1.62
CA SER A 252 -3.85 -12.70 0.63
C SER A 252 -5.32 -12.69 1.00
N PHE A 253 -6.23 -12.59 0.04
CA PHE A 253 -7.66 -12.80 0.33
C PHE A 253 -7.94 -14.23 0.79
N ALA A 254 -8.91 -14.36 1.69
CA ALA A 254 -9.41 -15.62 2.24
C ALA A 254 -10.90 -15.83 1.93
N VAL A 255 -11.37 -15.26 0.82
CA VAL A 255 -12.78 -15.30 0.37
C VAL A 255 -13.06 -16.43 -0.64
N PHE A 256 -12.05 -16.91 -1.36
CA PHE A 256 -12.22 -17.93 -2.40
C PHE A 256 -12.13 -19.34 -1.79
N GLU A 257 -13.28 -19.89 -1.43
CA GLU A 257 -13.36 -21.24 -0.84
C GLU A 257 -12.77 -22.31 -1.77
N ASN A 258 -12.00 -23.24 -1.20
CA ASN A 258 -11.36 -24.37 -1.89
C ASN A 258 -10.41 -24.01 -3.05
N LEU A 259 -10.06 -22.72 -3.22
CA LEU A 259 -9.08 -22.26 -4.18
C LEU A 259 -7.82 -21.76 -3.47
N PRO A 260 -6.63 -21.95 -4.07
CA PRO A 260 -5.42 -21.39 -3.49
C PRO A 260 -5.44 -19.86 -3.59
N SER A 261 -5.14 -19.18 -2.48
CA SER A 261 -4.98 -17.73 -2.47
C SER A 261 -3.65 -17.31 -3.11
N TYR A 262 -3.56 -16.04 -3.51
CA TYR A 262 -2.34 -15.40 -4.02
C TYR A 262 -1.91 -14.24 -3.11
N ALA A 263 -0.62 -13.89 -3.17
CA ALA A 263 -0.10 -12.71 -2.49
C ALA A 263 -0.55 -11.42 -3.20
N ILE A 264 -1.16 -10.50 -2.46
CA ILE A 264 -1.46 -9.15 -2.94
C ILE A 264 -0.18 -8.32 -2.84
N HIS A 265 0.19 -7.65 -3.92
CA HIS A 265 1.43 -6.87 -4.00
C HIS A 265 1.21 -5.46 -3.37
N LEU A 266 1.27 -5.41 -2.03
CA LEU A 266 1.06 -4.21 -1.19
C LEU A 266 2.39 -3.62 -0.68
N ASP A 267 2.33 -2.51 0.08
CA ASP A 267 3.47 -1.93 0.83
C ASP A 267 4.75 -1.78 -0.01
N ASN A 268 4.68 -0.97 -1.07
CA ASN A 268 5.79 -0.73 -1.98
C ASN A 268 6.43 0.64 -1.76
N GLY A 269 6.10 1.33 -0.67
CA GLY A 269 6.62 2.66 -0.36
C GLY A 269 8.14 2.71 -0.12
N ARG A 270 8.80 1.57 0.14
CA ARG A 270 10.26 1.46 0.31
C ARG A 270 10.97 0.82 -0.88
N ALA A 271 10.32 0.85 -2.04
CA ALA A 271 10.96 0.62 -3.34
C ALA A 271 11.77 1.85 -3.75
#